data_AF-A0A9D7CRZ7-F1
#
_entry.id   AF-A0A9D7CRZ7-F1
#
_cell.length_a   1.000
_cell.length_b   1.000
_cell.length_c   1.000
_cell.angle_alpha   90.00
_cell.angle_beta   90.00
_cell.angle_gamma   90.00
#
_symmetry.space_group_name_H-M   'P 1'
#
loop_
_entity.id
_entity.type
_entity.pdbx_description
1 polymer ?
#
loop_
_entity_poly.entity_id
_entity_poly.type
_entity_poly.pdbx_seq_one_letter_code
_entity_poly.pdbx_strand_id
1 'polypeptide(L)'
;MKTLSGSSLLLTMGLAAAALVACSSEEEAPTKSGSSSGGGSSSSIAEAKAFFVGSVYPNLQKNCANGCHDKGQRGAPIYLSDSGEGSYNAIEGISGYIAAPTSSPLRQKGLHSGPGFTDAQGELVDKWLKMEVNARKLSGDTGKPANLREGFKKFGECMSYKRWMELKLNEVATVATLGNTGPCFSCHVVGQSSLWLSENSAETFAKFTQYPYIQKLVVGRVSSSGSFDGLEGSRRLMDKGTEAQQPQSNSHPRYTLSTEQTNNLTLYVNETLTNMSSGNCVGDQPDGGADGGKK
;
A
#
# COMPACT_ATOMS: atom_id res chain seq x y z
N MET A 1 25.76 -35.07 20.29
CA MET A 1 27.11 -34.63 19.89
C MET A 1 27.44 -35.22 18.53
N LYS A 2 27.42 -34.40 17.48
CA LYS A 2 28.12 -34.63 16.21
C LYS A 2 28.15 -33.29 15.47
N THR A 3 29.27 -32.60 15.66
CA THR A 3 29.67 -31.38 14.97
C THR A 3 30.13 -31.73 13.55
N LEU A 4 29.62 -31.05 12.54
CA LEU A 4 30.26 -30.98 11.23
C LEU A 4 30.50 -29.52 10.85
N SER A 5 31.71 -29.34 10.36
CA SER A 5 32.50 -28.12 10.30
C SER A 5 32.52 -27.59 8.87
N GLY A 6 32.46 -26.27 8.74
CA GLY A 6 33.32 -25.48 7.86
C GLY A 6 33.08 -25.53 6.35
N SER A 7 32.84 -24.36 5.75
CA SER A 7 33.89 -23.64 5.04
C SER A 7 33.38 -22.29 4.52
N SER A 8 34.00 -21.21 5.00
CA SER A 8 33.83 -19.85 4.49
C SER A 8 34.67 -19.67 3.22
N LEU A 9 34.07 -19.17 2.14
CA LEU A 9 34.79 -18.69 0.97
C LEU A 9 34.75 -17.16 0.96
N LEU A 10 35.90 -16.53 1.23
CA LEU A 10 36.15 -15.10 1.06
C LEU A 10 36.54 -14.86 -0.40
N LEU A 11 35.78 -14.01 -1.10
CA LEU A 11 36.15 -13.52 -2.43
C LEU A 11 36.58 -12.06 -2.32
N THR A 12 37.88 -11.81 -2.48
CA THR A 12 38.50 -10.49 -2.65
C THR A 12 38.80 -10.25 -4.13
N MET A 13 38.22 -9.20 -4.70
CA MET A 13 38.65 -8.51 -5.92
C MET A 13 38.42 -7.01 -5.64
N GLY A 14 39.30 -6.06 -5.87
CA GLY A 14 40.50 -5.97 -6.69
C GLY A 14 40.52 -4.52 -7.21
N LEU A 15 41.35 -3.67 -6.60
CA LEU A 15 41.56 -2.27 -7.02
C LEU A 15 42.28 -2.24 -8.37
N ALA A 16 41.81 -1.40 -9.29
CA ALA A 16 42.60 -0.94 -10.43
C ALA A 16 42.54 0.59 -10.51
N ALA A 17 43.72 1.20 -10.56
CA ALA A 17 43.95 2.62 -10.72
C ALA A 17 44.66 2.91 -12.05
N ALA A 18 44.65 4.20 -12.40
CA ALA A 18 45.44 4.91 -13.42
C ALA A 18 44.82 5.07 -14.82
N ALA A 19 44.59 6.33 -15.23
CA ALA A 19 45.47 7.00 -16.19
C ALA A 19 45.15 8.52 -16.28
N LEU A 20 46.22 9.31 -16.38
CA LEU A 20 46.30 10.74 -16.66
C LEU A 20 46.05 11.02 -18.16
N VAL A 21 45.35 12.10 -18.51
CA VAL A 21 45.50 12.80 -19.81
C VAL A 21 45.34 14.32 -19.67
N ALA A 22 46.44 14.99 -19.98
CA ALA A 22 46.71 16.26 -20.68
C ALA A 22 45.75 17.48 -20.66
N CYS A 23 46.40 18.63 -20.47
CA CYS A 23 45.94 19.99 -20.74
C CYS A 23 45.64 20.25 -22.24
N SER A 24 44.59 21.00 -22.52
CA SER A 24 44.48 21.87 -23.69
C SER A 24 43.78 23.17 -23.28
N SER A 25 44.37 24.30 -23.65
CA SER A 25 43.86 25.64 -23.43
C SER A 25 43.22 26.12 -24.72
N GLU A 26 41.91 26.38 -24.71
CA GLU A 26 41.23 27.12 -25.78
C GLU A 26 40.37 28.22 -25.14
N GLU A 27 40.61 29.46 -25.58
CA GLU A 27 39.83 30.64 -25.25
C GLU A 27 38.48 30.59 -25.97
N GLU A 28 37.38 30.40 -25.24
CA GLU A 28 36.03 30.58 -25.77
C GLU A 28 35.21 31.56 -24.93
N ALA A 29 34.37 32.31 -25.65
CA ALA A 29 33.53 33.42 -25.24
C ALA A 29 32.57 33.12 -24.06
N PRO A 30 32.04 34.15 -23.36
CA PRO A 30 31.23 33.96 -22.15
C PRO A 30 29.83 33.38 -22.47
N THR A 31 29.70 32.05 -22.47
CA THR A 31 28.42 31.37 -22.35
C THR A 31 27.93 31.39 -20.91
N LYS A 32 26.75 31.96 -20.67
CA LYS A 32 25.99 31.89 -19.42
C LYS A 32 25.78 30.43 -19.00
N SER A 33 26.67 29.94 -18.13
CA SER A 33 26.53 28.65 -17.47
C SER A 33 25.43 28.77 -16.40
N GLY A 34 24.24 28.24 -16.73
CA GLY A 34 23.15 28.05 -15.79
C GLY A 34 23.53 26.97 -14.78
N SER A 35 24.12 27.39 -13.67
CA SER A 35 24.46 26.52 -12.54
C SER A 35 23.16 26.04 -11.86
N SER A 36 22.66 24.88 -12.28
CA SER A 36 21.57 24.19 -11.59
C SER A 36 22.13 23.57 -10.31
N SER A 37 22.23 24.39 -9.26
CA SER A 37 22.59 23.96 -7.91
C SER A 37 21.48 23.09 -7.32
N GLY A 38 21.69 21.77 -7.34
CA GLY A 38 20.87 20.76 -6.66
C GLY A 38 21.01 20.79 -5.13
N GLY A 39 20.76 21.95 -4.51
CA GLY A 39 20.84 22.20 -3.07
C GLY A 39 19.46 22.38 -2.41
N GLY A 40 18.43 21.63 -2.84
CA GLY A 40 17.03 21.89 -2.48
C GLY A 40 16.49 21.18 -1.23
N SER A 41 17.23 20.26 -0.59
CA SER A 41 16.63 19.40 0.44
C SER A 41 16.55 20.05 1.83
N SER A 42 17.52 20.89 2.22
CA SER A 42 17.56 21.49 3.56
C SER A 42 16.55 22.62 3.75
N SER A 43 16.21 23.36 2.69
CA SER A 43 15.20 24.44 2.76
C SER A 43 13.81 23.90 3.11
N SER A 44 13.42 22.80 2.49
CA SER A 44 12.07 22.23 2.65
C SER A 44 11.75 21.75 4.08
N ILE A 45 12.75 21.18 4.79
CA ILE A 45 12.56 20.74 6.19
C ILE A 45 12.46 21.96 7.12
N ALA A 46 13.28 22.99 6.88
CA ALA A 46 13.22 24.23 7.65
C ALA A 46 11.87 24.93 7.49
N GLU A 47 11.30 24.94 6.28
CA GLU A 47 9.97 25.49 6.00
C GLU A 47 8.85 24.70 6.68
N ALA A 48 8.89 23.37 6.64
CA ALA A 48 7.92 22.51 7.33
C ALA A 48 7.96 22.74 8.86
N LYS A 49 9.16 22.78 9.43
CA LYS A 49 9.37 23.12 10.85
C LYS A 49 8.85 24.51 11.19
N ALA A 50 9.18 25.53 10.39
CA ALA A 50 8.71 26.89 10.60
C ALA A 50 7.18 26.98 10.55
N PHE A 51 6.55 26.25 9.62
CA PHE A 51 5.09 26.16 9.54
C PHE A 51 4.48 25.49 10.78
N PHE A 52 5.09 24.42 11.30
CA PHE A 52 4.64 23.82 12.56
C PHE A 52 4.69 24.82 13.72
N VAL A 53 5.85 25.45 13.93
CA VAL A 53 6.07 26.37 15.05
C VAL A 53 5.12 27.57 14.96
N GLY A 54 4.97 28.17 13.78
CA GLY A 54 4.19 29.40 13.60
C GLY A 54 2.67 29.17 13.47
N SER A 55 2.24 28.02 12.94
CA SER A 55 0.82 27.79 12.61
C SER A 55 0.20 26.62 13.36
N VAL A 56 0.85 25.46 13.41
CA VAL A 56 0.26 24.25 14.02
C VAL A 56 0.29 24.33 15.55
N TYR A 57 1.46 24.60 16.12
CA TYR A 57 1.66 24.57 17.57
C TYR A 57 0.72 25.52 18.34
N PRO A 58 0.57 26.81 17.98
CA PRO A 58 -0.31 27.72 18.73
C PRO A 58 -1.78 27.29 18.70
N ASN A 59 -2.18 26.53 17.69
CA ASN A 59 -3.53 25.98 17.57
C ASN A 59 -3.72 24.70 18.37
N LEU A 60 -2.69 23.84 18.46
CA LEU A 60 -2.75 22.63 19.27
C LEU A 60 -2.59 22.92 20.76
N GLN A 61 -1.66 23.80 21.14
CA GLN A 61 -1.32 24.07 22.53
C GLN A 61 -2.54 24.46 23.37
N LYS A 62 -3.43 25.30 22.84
CA LYS A 62 -4.62 25.81 23.54
C LYS A 62 -5.55 24.69 24.05
N ASN A 63 -5.70 23.62 23.26
CA ASN A 63 -6.70 22.58 23.51
C ASN A 63 -6.08 21.24 23.93
N CYS A 64 -4.86 20.96 23.49
CA CYS A 64 -4.22 19.66 23.65
C CYS A 64 -3.14 19.64 24.74
N ALA A 65 -2.61 20.79 25.19
CA ALA A 65 -1.62 20.85 26.28
C ALA A 65 -2.29 20.49 27.61
N ASN A 66 -2.91 21.45 28.31
CA ASN A 66 -3.84 21.31 29.46
C ASN A 66 -3.67 20.07 30.37
N GLY A 67 -2.43 19.66 30.68
CA GLY A 67 -2.12 18.45 31.45
C GLY A 67 -2.00 17.16 30.64
N CYS A 68 -2.62 17.05 29.46
CA CYS A 68 -2.62 15.84 28.65
C CYS A 68 -1.32 15.67 27.88
N HIS A 69 -1.09 16.44 26.81
CA HIS A 69 0.08 16.24 25.94
C HIS A 69 1.31 17.07 26.33
N ASP A 70 1.20 17.89 27.38
CA ASP A 70 2.30 18.61 28.02
C ASP A 70 2.88 17.90 29.25
N LYS A 71 2.05 17.21 30.03
CA LYS A 71 2.44 16.53 31.28
C LYS A 71 2.21 15.01 31.25
N GLY A 72 1.60 14.49 30.20
CA GLY A 72 1.37 13.06 30.01
C GLY A 72 0.28 12.48 30.91
N GLN A 73 -0.65 13.29 31.38
CA GLN A 73 -1.75 12.80 32.22
C GLN A 73 -2.54 11.72 31.49
N ARG A 74 -3.00 10.72 32.26
CA ARG A 74 -3.79 9.58 31.74
C ARG A 74 -3.05 8.77 30.67
N GLY A 75 -1.72 8.75 30.70
CA GLY A 75 -0.89 8.01 29.75
C GLY A 75 -0.84 8.65 28.36
N ALA A 76 -1.22 9.92 28.25
CA ALA A 76 -1.06 10.67 27.01
C ALA A 76 0.44 10.80 26.66
N PRO A 77 0.83 10.59 25.39
CA PRO A 77 2.20 10.88 24.96
C PRO A 77 2.52 12.36 25.14
N ILE A 78 3.70 12.67 25.68
CA ILE A 78 4.19 14.04 25.85
C ILE A 78 4.83 14.47 24.54
N TYR A 79 4.15 15.36 23.81
CA TYR A 79 4.67 15.92 22.56
C TYR A 79 4.42 17.42 22.41
N LEU A 80 3.77 18.05 23.38
CA LEU A 80 3.65 19.50 23.48
C LEU A 80 4.54 19.99 24.61
N SER A 81 5.49 20.86 24.32
CA SER A 81 6.31 21.55 25.32
C SER A 81 5.87 23.00 25.49
N ASP A 82 6.63 23.74 26.31
CA ASP A 82 6.44 25.19 26.52
C ASP A 82 6.76 26.05 25.29
N SER A 83 7.25 25.45 24.19
CA SER A 83 7.52 26.15 22.93
C SER A 83 7.17 25.31 21.71
N GLY A 84 7.01 25.97 20.55
CA GLY A 84 6.79 25.28 19.29
C GLY A 84 7.99 24.42 18.89
N GLU A 85 9.21 24.90 19.12
CA GLU A 85 10.45 24.19 18.82
C GLU A 85 10.60 22.94 19.68
N GLY A 86 10.30 23.02 20.98
CA GLY A 86 10.39 21.87 21.87
C GLY A 86 9.33 20.82 21.52
N SER A 87 8.12 21.25 21.16
CA SER A 87 7.05 20.37 20.70
C SER A 87 7.40 19.67 19.40
N TYR A 88 7.96 20.42 18.44
CA TYR A 88 8.45 19.86 17.18
C TYR A 88 9.50 18.78 17.41
N ASN A 89 10.52 19.09 18.21
CA ASN A 89 11.60 18.16 18.51
C ASN A 89 11.06 16.91 19.25
N ALA A 90 10.08 17.07 20.14
CA ALA A 90 9.42 15.97 20.82
C ALA A 90 8.67 15.06 19.83
N ILE A 91 7.92 15.64 18.89
CA ILE A 91 7.22 14.88 17.84
C ILE A 91 8.20 14.14 16.92
N GLU A 92 9.29 14.80 16.52
CA GLU A 92 10.34 14.17 15.69
C GLU A 92 10.99 12.96 16.38
N GLY A 93 11.11 13.01 17.72
CA GLY A 93 11.60 11.89 18.53
C GLY A 93 10.63 10.70 18.62
N ILE A 94 9.36 10.86 18.23
CA ILE A 94 8.35 9.80 18.26
C ILE A 94 8.19 9.20 16.86
N SER A 95 8.66 7.96 16.71
CA SER A 95 8.58 7.24 15.44
C SER A 95 7.13 7.15 14.92
N GLY A 96 6.95 7.46 13.63
CA GLY A 96 5.68 7.38 12.93
C GLY A 96 4.74 8.59 13.07
N TYR A 97 5.05 9.57 13.94
CA TYR A 97 4.19 10.77 14.07
C TYR A 97 4.33 11.70 12.86
N ILE A 98 5.55 11.86 12.35
CA ILE A 98 5.80 12.52 11.08
C ILE A 98 5.64 11.49 9.96
N ALA A 99 4.42 11.42 9.42
CA ALA A 99 4.04 10.52 8.33
C ALA A 99 2.95 11.19 7.48
N ALA A 100 2.52 10.53 6.40
CA ALA A 100 1.35 10.98 5.64
C ALA A 100 0.15 11.23 6.58
N PRO A 101 -0.70 12.25 6.35
CA PRO A 101 -1.91 12.48 7.14
C PRO A 101 -2.73 11.23 7.45
N THR A 102 -2.94 10.37 6.45
CA THR A 102 -3.70 9.13 6.58
C THR A 102 -3.00 8.05 7.41
N SER A 103 -1.69 8.16 7.62
CA SER A 103 -0.85 7.20 8.34
C SER A 103 -0.35 7.72 9.69
N SER A 104 -0.42 9.03 9.95
CA SER A 104 0.09 9.64 11.17
C SER A 104 -0.84 9.37 12.36
N PRO A 105 -0.33 8.83 13.49
CA PRO A 105 -1.09 8.73 14.74
C PRO A 105 -1.66 10.06 15.24
N LEU A 106 -1.08 11.20 14.85
CA LEU A 106 -1.62 12.52 15.18
C LEU A 106 -3.01 12.76 14.56
N ARG A 107 -3.29 12.14 13.41
CA ARG A 107 -4.58 12.25 12.71
C ARG A 107 -5.47 11.03 12.89
N GLN A 108 -4.89 9.85 13.08
CA GLN A 108 -5.64 8.62 13.30
C GLN A 108 -6.28 8.53 14.70
N LYS A 109 -5.82 9.33 15.67
CA LYS A 109 -6.44 9.32 17.00
C LYS A 109 -7.81 10.02 16.95
N GLY A 110 -8.86 9.22 17.12
CA GLY A 110 -10.24 9.68 17.27
C GLY A 110 -10.54 10.32 18.63
N LEU A 111 -11.81 10.30 19.04
CA LEU A 111 -12.25 10.82 20.34
C LEU A 111 -11.51 10.09 21.48
N HIS A 112 -10.54 10.76 22.09
CA HIS A 112 -9.94 10.35 23.36
C HIS A 112 -10.68 11.09 24.49
N SER A 113 -10.26 10.97 25.75
CA SER A 113 -10.92 11.72 26.83
C SER A 113 -10.79 13.25 26.72
N GLY A 114 -10.06 13.75 25.72
CA GLY A 114 -9.97 15.15 25.33
C GLY A 114 -10.69 15.41 24.00
N PRO A 115 -10.94 16.69 23.67
CA PRO A 115 -11.56 17.04 22.39
C PRO A 115 -10.68 16.57 21.22
N GLY A 116 -11.32 16.08 20.17
CA GLY A 116 -10.64 15.87 18.88
C GLY A 116 -10.20 17.20 18.26
N PHE A 117 -9.42 17.13 17.18
CA PHE A 117 -9.13 18.32 16.39
C PHE A 117 -10.43 18.90 15.82
N THR A 118 -10.56 20.23 15.88
CA THR A 118 -11.50 20.95 15.02
C THR A 118 -11.08 20.77 13.55
N ASP A 119 -12.00 20.99 12.61
CA ASP A 119 -11.69 20.87 11.18
C ASP A 119 -10.50 21.75 10.77
N ALA A 120 -10.47 23.01 11.23
CA ALA A 120 -9.38 23.94 10.98
C ALA A 120 -8.03 23.47 11.58
N GLN A 121 -8.03 22.90 12.79
CA GLN A 121 -6.81 22.29 13.36
C GLN A 121 -6.35 21.08 12.54
N GLY A 122 -7.30 20.25 12.10
CA GLY A 122 -7.01 19.10 11.26
C GLY A 122 -6.35 19.47 9.94
N GLU A 123 -6.85 20.51 9.26
CA GLU A 123 -6.28 21.02 8.01
C GLU A 123 -4.84 21.54 8.19
N LEU A 124 -4.56 22.24 9.30
CA LEU A 124 -3.21 22.71 9.61
C LEU A 124 -2.23 21.55 9.84
N VAL A 125 -2.65 20.54 10.60
CA VAL A 125 -1.83 19.34 10.84
C VAL A 125 -1.62 18.56 9.55
N ASP A 126 -2.66 18.39 8.72
CA ASP A 126 -2.55 17.69 7.43
C ASP A 126 -1.60 18.41 6.48
N LYS A 127 -1.69 19.74 6.40
CA LYS A 127 -0.78 20.56 5.61
C LYS A 127 0.67 20.41 6.08
N TRP A 128 0.91 20.52 7.38
CA TRP A 128 2.26 20.35 7.94
C TRP A 128 2.82 18.95 7.68
N LEU A 129 2.04 17.89 7.94
CA LEU A 129 2.48 16.52 7.70
C LEU A 129 2.82 16.26 6.23
N LYS A 130 2.05 16.83 5.28
CA LYS A 130 2.39 16.79 3.84
C LYS A 130 3.71 17.50 3.54
N MET A 131 3.96 18.66 4.17
CA MET A 131 5.23 19.38 4.02
C MET A 131 6.41 18.54 4.54
N GLU A 132 6.30 17.97 5.74
CA GLU A 132 7.35 17.11 6.32
C GLU A 132 7.65 15.89 5.47
N VAL A 133 6.59 15.22 5.00
CA VAL A 133 6.67 14.08 4.11
C VAL A 133 7.48 14.41 2.87
N ASN A 134 7.13 15.50 2.19
CA ASN A 134 7.78 15.93 0.96
C ASN A 134 9.23 16.32 1.24
N ALA A 135 9.46 17.10 2.30
CA ALA A 135 10.75 17.63 2.67
C ALA A 135 11.77 16.54 3.04
N ARG A 136 11.32 15.55 3.80
CA ARG A 136 12.14 14.42 4.24
C ARG A 136 12.24 13.32 3.18
N LYS A 137 11.51 13.46 2.06
CA LYS A 137 11.28 12.38 1.09
C LYS A 137 10.84 11.10 1.79
N LEU A 138 10.12 11.26 2.90
CA LEU A 138 9.38 10.14 3.45
C LEU A 138 8.39 9.78 2.37
N SER A 139 8.13 8.51 2.23
CA SER A 139 7.12 8.02 1.30
C SER A 139 5.72 8.41 1.81
N GLY A 140 5.45 9.68 2.05
CA GLY A 140 4.14 10.12 2.46
C GLY A 140 3.26 10.36 1.26
N ASP A 141 1.98 10.09 1.50
CA ASP A 141 1.08 9.54 0.49
C ASP A 141 1.85 8.56 -0.40
N THR A 142 2.30 7.43 0.17
CA THR A 142 2.98 6.30 -0.52
C THR A 142 2.29 5.84 -1.82
N GLY A 143 1.16 6.43 -2.21
CA GLY A 143 0.14 5.82 -3.04
C GLY A 143 -0.62 4.75 -2.27
N LYS A 144 -0.23 4.39 -1.03
CA LYS A 144 -0.95 3.39 -0.25
C LYS A 144 -2.36 3.92 0.03
N PRO A 145 -3.36 3.07 -0.21
CA PRO A 145 -4.74 3.39 0.09
C PRO A 145 -4.95 3.71 1.58
N ALA A 146 -5.82 4.66 1.91
CA ALA A 146 -6.07 5.08 3.28
C ALA A 146 -6.76 3.99 4.14
N ASN A 147 -7.43 3.05 3.50
CA ASN A 147 -8.11 1.93 4.16
C ASN A 147 -8.29 0.75 3.19
N LEU A 148 -8.79 -0.37 3.71
CA LEU A 148 -9.01 -1.60 2.95
C LEU A 148 -9.90 -1.42 1.71
N ARG A 149 -10.94 -0.57 1.78
CA ARG A 149 -11.87 -0.35 0.65
C ARG A 149 -11.18 0.39 -0.49
N GLU A 150 -10.43 1.43 -0.15
CA GLU A 150 -9.61 2.13 -1.13
C GLU A 150 -8.53 1.21 -1.69
N GLY A 151 -7.99 0.29 -0.88
CA GLY A 151 -7.02 -0.71 -1.32
C GLY A 151 -7.58 -1.66 -2.35
N PHE A 152 -8.76 -2.20 -2.10
CA PHE A 152 -9.45 -3.01 -3.08
C PHE A 152 -9.76 -2.22 -4.36
N LYS A 153 -10.22 -0.97 -4.24
CA LYS A 153 -10.48 -0.14 -5.42
C LYS A 153 -9.21 0.04 -6.27
N LYS A 154 -8.10 0.46 -5.65
CA LYS A 154 -6.81 0.65 -6.34
C LYS A 154 -6.27 -0.64 -6.96
N PHE A 155 -6.41 -1.78 -6.26
CA PHE A 155 -6.00 -3.07 -6.82
C PHE A 155 -6.85 -3.42 -8.05
N GLY A 156 -8.17 -3.28 -7.97
CA GLY A 156 -9.09 -3.54 -9.09
C GLY A 156 -8.83 -2.66 -10.30
N GLU A 157 -8.56 -1.36 -10.09
CA GLU A 157 -8.14 -0.42 -11.15
C GLU A 157 -6.80 -0.79 -11.79
N CYS A 158 -5.94 -1.51 -11.06
CA CYS A 158 -4.62 -1.90 -11.53
C CYS A 158 -4.59 -3.27 -12.23
N MET A 159 -5.66 -4.07 -12.09
CA MET A 159 -5.79 -5.37 -12.72
C MET A 159 -5.79 -5.25 -14.24
N SER A 160 -5.21 -6.25 -14.90
CA SER A 160 -5.12 -6.36 -16.36
C SER A 160 -5.93 -7.56 -16.87
N TYR A 161 -6.90 -7.32 -17.76
CA TYR A 161 -7.70 -8.39 -18.36
C TYR A 161 -6.88 -9.22 -19.36
N LYS A 162 -6.06 -8.56 -20.18
CA LYS A 162 -5.14 -9.24 -21.10
C LYS A 162 -4.23 -10.21 -20.34
N ARG A 163 -3.61 -9.75 -19.24
CA ARG A 163 -2.74 -10.60 -18.41
C ARG A 163 -3.53 -11.74 -17.74
N TRP A 164 -4.77 -11.49 -17.35
CA TRP A 164 -5.67 -12.52 -16.81
C TRP A 164 -5.92 -13.65 -17.82
N MET A 165 -6.14 -13.31 -19.09
CA MET A 165 -6.32 -14.28 -20.18
C MET A 165 -5.02 -15.00 -20.54
N GLU A 166 -3.88 -14.29 -20.61
CA GLU A 166 -2.55 -14.89 -20.89
C GLU A 166 -2.19 -15.97 -19.87
N LEU A 167 -2.52 -15.75 -18.61
CA LEU A 167 -2.30 -16.68 -17.51
C LEU A 167 -3.41 -17.74 -17.36
N LYS A 168 -4.32 -17.82 -18.34
CA LYS A 168 -5.46 -18.76 -18.36
C LYS A 168 -6.33 -18.73 -17.10
N LEU A 169 -6.40 -17.58 -16.42
CA LEU A 169 -7.20 -17.46 -15.20
C LEU A 169 -8.71 -17.44 -15.49
N ASN A 170 -9.09 -17.23 -16.74
CA ASN A 170 -10.46 -17.45 -17.23
C ASN A 170 -10.95 -18.90 -17.06
N GLU A 171 -10.04 -19.89 -16.99
CA GLU A 171 -10.42 -21.30 -16.86
C GLU A 171 -10.86 -21.68 -15.44
N VAL A 172 -10.55 -20.84 -14.43
CA VAL A 172 -10.90 -21.12 -13.02
C VAL A 172 -12.40 -21.31 -12.81
N ALA A 173 -13.22 -20.58 -13.56
CA ALA A 173 -14.68 -20.71 -13.51
C ALA A 173 -15.16 -22.11 -13.89
N THR A 174 -14.44 -22.79 -14.79
CA THR A 174 -14.80 -24.09 -15.37
C THR A 174 -14.23 -25.30 -14.63
N VAL A 175 -13.45 -25.08 -13.56
CA VAL A 175 -12.88 -26.16 -12.75
C VAL A 175 -14.00 -27.02 -12.19
N ALA A 176 -13.94 -28.32 -12.48
CA ALA A 176 -14.92 -29.30 -12.02
C ALA A 176 -14.75 -29.56 -10.53
N THR A 177 -15.87 -29.64 -9.83
CA THR A 177 -15.95 -30.09 -8.44
C THR A 177 -15.80 -31.61 -8.35
N LEU A 178 -15.21 -32.09 -7.26
CA LEU A 178 -15.15 -33.51 -6.92
C LEU A 178 -16.56 -34.04 -6.67
N GLY A 179 -16.83 -35.27 -7.14
CA GLY A 179 -18.17 -35.86 -7.07
C GLY A 179 -19.12 -35.38 -8.16
N ASN A 180 -18.61 -34.67 -9.18
CA ASN A 180 -19.34 -34.28 -10.39
C ASN A 180 -20.56 -33.39 -10.12
N THR A 181 -20.46 -32.46 -9.16
CA THR A 181 -21.52 -31.46 -8.91
C THR A 181 -21.54 -30.30 -9.92
N GLY A 182 -20.68 -30.38 -10.94
CA GLY A 182 -20.53 -29.39 -12.00
C GLY A 182 -19.32 -28.46 -11.80
N PRO A 183 -19.11 -27.52 -12.74
CA PRO A 183 -18.06 -26.51 -12.67
C PRO A 183 -18.38 -25.43 -11.64
N CYS A 184 -17.37 -24.72 -11.14
CA CYS A 184 -17.53 -23.67 -10.13
C CYS A 184 -18.57 -22.58 -10.52
N PHE A 185 -18.66 -22.20 -11.79
CA PHE A 185 -19.60 -21.16 -12.23
C PHE A 185 -21.08 -21.55 -12.04
N SER A 186 -21.43 -22.83 -12.04
CA SER A 186 -22.84 -23.26 -11.95
C SER A 186 -23.51 -22.81 -10.65
N CYS A 187 -22.72 -22.64 -9.58
CA CYS A 187 -23.18 -22.13 -8.28
C CYS A 187 -22.84 -20.65 -8.06
N HIS A 188 -21.75 -20.15 -8.65
CA HIS A 188 -21.19 -18.83 -8.35
C HIS A 188 -21.58 -17.72 -9.34
N VAL A 189 -22.43 -17.99 -10.33
CA VAL A 189 -22.91 -16.98 -11.30
C VAL A 189 -23.78 -15.88 -10.69
N VAL A 190 -24.22 -16.02 -9.44
CA VAL A 190 -24.99 -14.97 -8.72
C VAL A 190 -24.21 -14.29 -7.60
N GLY A 191 -22.90 -14.55 -7.50
CA GLY A 191 -22.05 -13.87 -6.52
C GLY A 191 -22.06 -14.45 -5.10
N GLN A 192 -22.45 -15.72 -4.93
CA GLN A 192 -22.56 -16.36 -3.60
C GLN A 192 -21.23 -16.35 -2.85
N SER A 193 -21.29 -16.04 -1.55
CA SER A 193 -20.12 -16.02 -0.64
C SER A 193 -18.98 -15.11 -1.12
N SER A 194 -19.32 -13.97 -1.72
CA SER A 194 -18.37 -13.01 -2.29
C SER A 194 -17.51 -13.62 -3.40
N LEU A 195 -18.04 -14.57 -4.16
CA LEU A 195 -17.39 -15.13 -5.34
C LEU A 195 -18.37 -15.08 -6.52
N TRP A 196 -17.96 -14.42 -7.60
CA TRP A 196 -18.68 -14.41 -8.87
C TRP A 196 -17.87 -15.16 -9.90
N LEU A 197 -18.47 -16.16 -10.55
CA LEU A 197 -17.85 -16.91 -11.65
C LEU A 197 -18.91 -17.13 -12.73
N SER A 198 -18.56 -16.81 -13.96
CA SER A 198 -19.41 -16.92 -15.15
C SER A 198 -18.66 -17.66 -16.25
N GLU A 199 -19.37 -18.29 -17.18
CA GLU A 199 -18.79 -18.80 -18.43
C GLU A 199 -18.19 -17.65 -19.27
N ASN A 200 -18.70 -16.42 -19.09
CA ASN A 200 -18.11 -15.23 -19.66
C ASN A 200 -16.94 -14.75 -18.77
N SER A 201 -15.72 -14.90 -19.28
CA SER A 201 -14.50 -14.50 -18.57
C SER A 201 -14.41 -12.99 -18.31
N ALA A 202 -14.92 -12.16 -19.22
CA ALA A 202 -14.95 -10.71 -19.06
C ALA A 202 -15.84 -10.30 -17.88
N GLU A 203 -16.99 -10.96 -17.72
CA GLU A 203 -17.89 -10.73 -16.59
C GLU A 203 -17.24 -11.13 -15.26
N THR A 204 -16.61 -12.32 -15.21
CA THR A 204 -15.87 -12.77 -14.03
C THR A 204 -14.78 -11.78 -13.64
N PHE A 205 -13.99 -11.35 -14.62
CA PHE A 205 -12.94 -10.36 -14.40
C PHE A 205 -13.50 -9.03 -13.88
N ALA A 206 -14.51 -8.47 -14.55
CA ALA A 206 -15.13 -7.22 -14.17
C ALA A 206 -15.64 -7.26 -12.72
N LYS A 207 -16.21 -8.39 -12.29
CA LYS A 207 -16.63 -8.59 -10.90
C LYS A 207 -15.44 -8.67 -9.96
N PHE A 208 -14.36 -9.35 -10.34
CA PHE A 208 -13.14 -9.46 -9.51
C PHE A 208 -12.41 -8.13 -9.30
N THR A 209 -12.62 -7.11 -10.14
CA THR A 209 -12.13 -5.74 -9.87
C THR A 209 -12.91 -5.01 -8.77
N GLN A 210 -14.04 -5.58 -8.31
CA GLN A 210 -14.98 -4.92 -7.41
C GLN A 210 -15.09 -5.64 -6.06
N TYR A 211 -15.39 -4.87 -5.02
CA TYR A 211 -15.83 -5.45 -3.76
C TYR A 211 -17.26 -6.02 -3.91
N PRO A 212 -17.58 -7.19 -3.32
CA PRO A 212 -16.75 -7.99 -2.41
C PRO A 212 -15.87 -9.04 -3.08
N TYR A 213 -15.97 -9.23 -4.40
CA TYR A 213 -15.37 -10.37 -5.10
C TYR A 213 -13.84 -10.35 -5.13
N ILE A 214 -13.25 -9.15 -5.19
CA ILE A 214 -11.82 -8.91 -5.10
C ILE A 214 -11.14 -9.51 -3.85
N GLN A 215 -11.91 -9.75 -2.78
CA GLN A 215 -11.41 -10.36 -1.54
C GLN A 215 -10.92 -11.82 -1.74
N LYS A 216 -11.28 -12.44 -2.86
CA LYS A 216 -10.79 -13.78 -3.23
C LYS A 216 -9.37 -13.74 -3.78
N LEU A 217 -8.92 -12.57 -4.24
CA LEU A 217 -7.58 -12.34 -4.79
C LEU A 217 -6.64 -11.70 -3.78
N VAL A 218 -7.13 -10.76 -2.96
CA VAL A 218 -6.31 -10.02 -1.99
C VAL A 218 -7.00 -9.85 -0.65
N VAL A 219 -6.21 -9.71 0.42
CA VAL A 219 -6.68 -9.37 1.78
C VAL A 219 -5.93 -8.16 2.32
N GLY A 220 -6.50 -7.51 3.34
CA GLY A 220 -5.85 -6.41 4.03
C GLY A 220 -4.82 -6.90 5.04
N ARG A 221 -3.60 -6.37 4.95
CA ARG A 221 -2.61 -6.41 6.03
C ARG A 221 -2.91 -5.33 7.04
N VAL A 222 -2.71 -5.66 8.31
CA VAL A 222 -2.77 -4.72 9.42
C VAL A 222 -1.38 -4.58 10.03
N SER A 223 -1.03 -3.38 10.44
CA SER A 223 0.18 -3.11 11.21
C SER A 223 0.07 -3.69 12.63
N SER A 224 1.16 -3.64 13.39
CA SER A 224 1.15 -3.98 14.81
C SER A 224 0.20 -3.12 15.66
N SER A 225 -0.19 -1.94 15.17
CA SER A 225 -1.19 -1.07 15.82
C SER A 225 -2.64 -1.43 15.46
N GLY A 226 -2.86 -2.42 14.58
CA GLY A 226 -4.17 -2.78 14.06
C GLY A 226 -4.67 -1.87 12.93
N SER A 227 -3.88 -0.87 12.51
CA SER A 227 -4.22 0.01 11.38
C SER A 227 -3.98 -0.71 10.05
N PHE A 228 -4.72 -0.35 9.00
CA PHE A 228 -4.47 -0.87 7.65
C PHE A 228 -3.06 -0.52 7.18
N ASP A 229 -2.27 -1.51 6.77
CA ASP A 229 -0.89 -1.34 6.28
C ASP A 229 -0.79 -1.53 4.76
N GLY A 230 -1.71 -2.28 4.15
CA GLY A 230 -1.73 -2.49 2.71
C GLY A 230 -2.47 -3.77 2.33
N LEU A 231 -2.27 -4.22 1.10
CA LEU A 231 -2.80 -5.49 0.63
C LEU A 231 -1.71 -6.57 0.61
N GLU A 232 -2.15 -7.82 0.62
CA GLU A 232 -1.37 -9.01 0.30
C GLU A 232 -2.23 -10.03 -0.45
N GLY A 233 -1.60 -11.02 -1.07
CA GLY A 233 -2.31 -12.06 -1.82
C GLY A 233 -3.19 -12.93 -0.93
N SER A 234 -4.43 -13.15 -1.35
CA SER A 234 -5.37 -14.06 -0.71
C SER A 234 -5.18 -15.47 -1.26
N ARG A 235 -5.14 -16.45 -0.37
CA ARG A 235 -5.17 -17.87 -0.76
C ARG A 235 -6.58 -18.47 -0.79
N ARG A 236 -7.62 -17.66 -0.54
CA ARG A 236 -8.98 -18.16 -0.31
C ARG A 236 -9.49 -19.04 -1.45
N LEU A 237 -9.24 -18.68 -2.71
CA LEU A 237 -9.71 -19.43 -3.87
C LEU A 237 -8.97 -20.77 -4.07
N MET A 238 -7.73 -20.89 -3.60
CA MET A 238 -6.96 -22.13 -3.65
C MET A 238 -7.37 -23.05 -2.48
N ASP A 239 -7.43 -22.48 -1.27
CA ASP A 239 -7.62 -23.26 -0.07
C ASP A 239 -9.08 -23.76 0.07
N LYS A 240 -10.07 -23.00 -0.42
CA LYS A 240 -11.51 -23.31 -0.25
C LYS A 240 -11.90 -24.71 -0.73
N GLY A 241 -11.40 -25.15 -1.88
CA GLY A 241 -11.74 -26.44 -2.45
C GLY A 241 -11.19 -27.63 -1.67
N THR A 242 -10.21 -27.40 -0.81
CA THR A 242 -9.53 -28.45 -0.04
C THR A 242 -9.88 -28.44 1.45
N GLU A 243 -10.56 -27.39 1.94
CA GLU A 243 -11.03 -27.27 3.33
C GLU A 243 -11.80 -28.52 3.79
N ALA A 244 -11.59 -28.91 5.05
CA ALA A 244 -12.39 -29.94 5.68
C ALA A 244 -13.85 -29.49 5.77
N GLN A 245 -14.77 -30.37 5.36
CA GLN A 245 -16.19 -30.09 5.50
C GLN A 245 -16.55 -29.94 6.98
N GLN A 246 -17.33 -28.90 7.27
CA GLN A 246 -17.76 -28.59 8.64
C GLN A 246 -19.16 -29.19 8.85
N PRO A 247 -19.38 -30.02 9.88
CA PRO A 247 -20.66 -30.72 10.09
C PRO A 247 -21.89 -29.80 10.24
N GLN A 248 -21.68 -28.55 10.65
CA GLN A 248 -22.73 -27.57 10.96
C GLN A 248 -22.70 -26.34 10.03
N SER A 249 -21.95 -26.39 8.92
CA SER A 249 -21.85 -25.29 7.97
C SER A 249 -22.27 -25.72 6.57
N ASN A 250 -22.53 -24.74 5.72
CA ASN A 250 -22.82 -24.96 4.31
C ASN A 250 -21.63 -25.71 3.67
N SER A 251 -21.83 -26.98 3.32
CA SER A 251 -20.80 -27.84 2.76
C SER A 251 -20.52 -27.41 1.32
N HIS A 252 -19.38 -26.76 1.10
CA HIS A 252 -18.95 -26.40 -0.25
C HIS A 252 -18.41 -27.64 -0.97
N PRO A 253 -18.79 -27.90 -2.23
CA PRO A 253 -18.21 -28.99 -3.01
C PRO A 253 -16.69 -28.85 -3.12
N ARG A 254 -15.96 -29.95 -2.92
CA ARG A 254 -14.50 -29.91 -3.01
C ARG A 254 -14.06 -29.70 -4.45
N TYR A 255 -12.94 -29.05 -4.65
CA TYR A 255 -12.29 -28.91 -5.95
C TYR A 255 -10.79 -28.71 -5.74
N THR A 256 -10.01 -28.87 -6.80
CA THR A 256 -8.57 -28.63 -6.76
C THR A 256 -8.19 -27.85 -8.01
N LEU A 257 -7.55 -26.70 -7.83
CA LEU A 257 -6.91 -26.00 -8.95
C LEU A 257 -5.66 -26.78 -9.35
N SER A 258 -5.33 -26.78 -10.64
CA SER A 258 -4.06 -27.36 -11.09
C SER A 258 -2.86 -26.59 -10.51
N THR A 259 -1.68 -27.21 -10.50
CA THR A 259 -0.44 -26.52 -10.10
C THR A 259 -0.19 -25.28 -10.97
N GLU A 260 -0.45 -25.36 -12.28
CA GLU A 260 -0.35 -24.24 -13.21
C GLU A 260 -1.31 -23.10 -12.80
N GLN A 261 -2.59 -23.40 -12.56
CA GLN A 261 -3.58 -22.40 -12.14
C GLN A 261 -3.23 -21.73 -10.81
N THR A 262 -2.74 -22.50 -9.84
CA THR A 262 -2.29 -22.01 -8.52
C THR A 262 -1.12 -21.03 -8.67
N ASN A 263 -0.12 -21.40 -9.48
CA ASN A 263 1.05 -20.58 -9.74
C ASN A 263 0.67 -19.31 -10.51
N ASN A 264 -0.16 -19.43 -11.54
CA ASN A 264 -0.64 -18.31 -12.35
C ASN A 264 -1.45 -17.32 -11.53
N LEU A 265 -2.32 -17.79 -10.64
CA LEU A 265 -3.09 -16.91 -9.75
C LEU A 265 -2.17 -16.14 -8.80
N THR A 266 -1.20 -16.83 -8.21
CA THR A 266 -0.19 -16.22 -7.33
C THR A 266 0.65 -15.17 -8.08
N LEU A 267 1.12 -15.52 -9.28
CA LEU A 267 1.89 -14.64 -10.15
C LEU A 267 1.09 -13.38 -10.50
N TYR A 268 -0.15 -13.56 -10.96
CA TYR A 268 -1.04 -12.46 -11.34
C TYR A 268 -1.27 -11.47 -10.20
N VAL A 269 -1.56 -11.96 -9.00
CA VAL A 269 -1.79 -11.11 -7.82
C VAL A 269 -0.52 -10.37 -7.43
N ASN A 270 0.64 -11.05 -7.42
CA ASN A 270 1.92 -10.43 -7.07
C ASN A 270 2.35 -9.36 -8.10
N GLU A 271 2.19 -9.62 -9.39
CA GLU A 271 2.44 -8.64 -10.46
C GLU A 271 1.51 -7.43 -10.30
N THR A 272 0.21 -7.64 -10.04
CA THR A 272 -0.76 -6.55 -9.83
C THR A 272 -0.41 -5.71 -8.60
N LEU A 273 -0.05 -6.33 -7.47
CA LEU A 273 0.41 -5.61 -6.27
C LEU A 273 1.69 -4.81 -6.53
N THR A 274 2.64 -5.40 -7.26
CA THR A 274 3.92 -4.75 -7.63
C THR A 274 3.67 -3.53 -8.50
N ASN A 275 2.86 -3.69 -9.56
CA ASN A 275 2.47 -2.61 -10.45
C ASN A 275 1.73 -1.49 -9.71
N MET A 276 0.78 -1.85 -8.84
CA MET A 276 0.04 -0.89 -8.00
C MET A 276 0.98 -0.09 -7.11
N SER A 277 1.91 -0.75 -6.41
CA SER A 277 2.87 -0.07 -5.52
C SER A 277 3.90 0.79 -6.26
N SER A 278 4.18 0.48 -7.52
CA SER A 278 5.16 1.19 -8.35
C SER A 278 4.52 2.25 -9.25
N GLY A 279 3.19 2.40 -9.24
CA GLY A 279 2.46 3.29 -10.14
C GLY A 279 2.42 2.85 -11.61
N ASN A 280 2.76 1.58 -11.90
CA ASN A 280 2.84 1.01 -13.25
C ASN A 280 1.55 0.26 -13.64
N CYS A 281 0.39 0.76 -13.22
CA CYS A 281 -0.89 0.11 -13.52
C CYS A 281 -1.21 0.20 -15.00
N VAL A 282 -1.56 -0.95 -15.59
CA VAL A 282 -2.07 -1.02 -16.98
C VAL A 282 -3.56 -0.68 -16.99
N GLY A 283 -4.34 -1.34 -16.11
CA GLY A 283 -5.77 -1.09 -15.95
C GLY A 283 -6.63 -1.45 -17.16
N ASP A 284 -6.16 -2.32 -18.06
CA ASP A 284 -6.93 -2.71 -19.23
C ASP A 284 -8.17 -3.53 -18.81
N GLN A 285 -9.31 -3.10 -19.34
CA GLN A 285 -10.59 -3.76 -19.16
C GLN A 285 -10.86 -4.66 -20.38
N PRO A 286 -11.68 -5.71 -20.25
CA PRO A 286 -12.19 -6.40 -21.42
C PRO A 286 -12.85 -5.38 -22.35
N ASP A 287 -12.64 -5.53 -23.66
CA ASP A 287 -13.46 -4.82 -24.63
C ASP A 287 -14.91 -5.07 -24.25
N GLY A 288 -15.65 -4.00 -23.96
CA GLY A 288 -17.09 -4.08 -23.78
C GLY A 288 -17.67 -4.51 -25.11
N GLY A 289 -17.64 -5.82 -25.37
CA GLY A 289 -18.04 -6.40 -26.64
C GLY A 289 -19.37 -5.79 -27.02
N ALA A 290 -19.44 -5.24 -28.24
CA ALA A 290 -20.55 -4.45 -28.75
C ALA A 290 -21.86 -4.98 -28.17
N ASP A 291 -22.44 -4.19 -27.27
CA ASP A 291 -23.51 -4.59 -26.37
C ASP A 291 -24.41 -5.61 -27.05
N GLY A 292 -24.42 -6.83 -26.52
CA GLY A 292 -25.32 -7.88 -26.93
C GLY A 292 -26.73 -7.30 -26.93
N GLY A 293 -27.18 -6.91 -28.12
CA GLY A 293 -28.48 -6.32 -28.35
C GLY A 293 -29.50 -7.24 -27.71
N LYS A 294 -30.20 -6.70 -26.72
CA LYS A 294 -31.29 -7.34 -26.00
C LYS A 294 -32.11 -8.19 -26.98
N LYS A 295 -32.12 -9.50 -26.75
CA LYS A 295 -33.22 -10.37 -27.17
C LYS A 295 -34.05 -10.69 -25.95
#